data_AF-A0A4P7BAP1-F1
#
_entry.id   AF-A0A4P7BAP1-F1
#
_cell.length_a   1.000
_cell.length_b   1.000
_cell.length_c   1.000
_cell.angle_alpha   90.00
_cell.angle_beta   90.00
_cell.angle_gamma   90.00
#
_symmetry.space_group_name_H-M   'P 1'
#
loop_
_entity.id
_entity.type
_entity.pdbx_description
1 polymer ?
#
loop_
_entity_poly.entity_id
_entity_poly.type
_entity_poly.pdbx_seq_one_letter_code
_entity_poly.pdbx_strand_id
1 'polypeptide(L)'
;MTSPLFHLLRRLSRALGLETADTFPPGHQHARTRWDAAYFDIASDVPPDEIERRICDAIVNTPLVFAHIVNPTPRMQRALFGLAEQRLRLGHQREAAQLAALLIKAYGSPDIVEAMPGLRAVIAAGTHLDATERITAVLDFLGQAQAPFDVIEMNMATPK
;
A
#
# COMPACT_ATOMS: atom_id res chain seq x y z
N MET A 1 -30.55 -5.38 -7.99
CA MET A 1 -31.00 -4.00 -7.76
C MET A 1 -30.90 -3.72 -6.27
N THR A 2 -29.79 -3.14 -5.80
CA THR A 2 -29.60 -2.80 -4.38
C THR A 2 -30.48 -1.61 -4.03
N SER A 3 -31.36 -1.78 -3.05
CA SER A 3 -32.38 -0.82 -2.68
C SER A 3 -31.75 0.51 -2.19
N PRO A 4 -32.28 1.69 -2.58
CA PRO A 4 -31.75 3.00 -2.16
C PRO A 4 -31.74 3.18 -0.63
N LEU A 5 -32.63 2.48 0.07
CA LEU A 5 -32.66 2.42 1.54
C LEU A 5 -31.37 1.83 2.12
N PHE A 6 -30.81 0.82 1.47
CA PHE A 6 -29.59 0.14 1.89
C PHE A 6 -28.37 1.05 1.74
N HIS A 7 -28.35 1.87 0.67
CA HIS A 7 -27.31 2.89 0.48
C HIS A 7 -27.40 4.00 1.54
N LEU A 8 -28.61 4.42 1.92
CA LEU A 8 -28.80 5.44 2.96
C LEU A 8 -28.38 4.91 4.33
N LEU A 9 -28.78 3.69 4.68
CA LEU A 9 -28.38 3.03 5.93
C LEU A 9 -26.86 2.85 6.01
N ARG A 10 -26.21 2.41 4.93
CA ARG A 10 -24.74 2.28 4.89
C ARG A 10 -24.04 3.63 5.02
N ARG A 11 -24.62 4.69 4.44
CA ARG A 11 -24.07 6.05 4.54
C ARG A 11 -24.22 6.62 5.95
N LEU A 12 -25.34 6.34 6.64
CA LEU A 12 -25.56 6.71 8.04
C LEU A 12 -24.68 5.88 8.98
N SER A 13 -24.57 4.57 8.75
CA SER A 13 -23.69 3.66 9.49
C SER A 13 -22.23 4.12 9.45
N ARG A 14 -21.74 4.48 8.26
CA ARG A 14 -20.40 5.09 8.09
C ARG A 14 -20.26 6.44 8.80
N ALA A 15 -21.28 7.29 8.72
CA ALA A 15 -21.26 8.59 9.40
C ALA A 15 -21.28 8.46 10.93
N LEU A 16 -21.79 7.33 11.44
CA LEU A 16 -21.84 6.99 12.87
C LEU A 16 -20.65 6.12 13.33
N GLY A 17 -19.72 5.75 12.45
CA GLY A 17 -18.56 4.92 12.80
C GLY A 17 -18.89 3.45 13.13
N LEU A 18 -20.10 2.98 12.80
CA LEU A 18 -20.59 1.65 13.20
C LEU A 18 -20.05 0.49 12.34
N GLU A 19 -19.46 0.83 11.19
CA GLU A 19 -18.79 -0.11 10.28
C GLU A 19 -17.28 0.06 10.36
N THR A 20 -16.54 -1.05 10.29
CA THR A 20 -15.10 -1.05 9.97
C THR A 20 -14.92 -0.56 8.53
N ALA A 21 -14.10 0.45 8.32
CA ALA A 21 -13.75 0.95 7.01
C ALA A 21 -13.03 -0.12 6.20
N ASP A 22 -13.41 -0.28 4.93
CA ASP A 22 -12.79 -1.16 3.94
C ASP A 22 -12.20 -0.38 2.76
N THR A 23 -12.39 0.95 2.73
CA THR A 23 -11.94 1.86 1.68
C THR A 23 -11.96 3.31 2.19
N PHE A 24 -11.22 4.20 1.52
CA PHE A 24 -11.26 5.63 1.83
C PHE A 24 -12.63 6.25 1.52
N PRO A 25 -13.00 7.37 2.16
CA PRO A 25 -14.26 8.06 1.90
C PRO A 25 -14.44 8.45 0.42
N PRO A 26 -15.69 8.48 -0.09
CA PRO A 26 -15.98 8.93 -1.45
C PRO A 26 -15.45 10.34 -1.70
N GLY A 27 -14.81 10.56 -2.86
CA GLY A 27 -14.19 11.83 -3.21
C GLY A 27 -12.72 11.96 -2.78
N HIS A 28 -12.19 11.02 -1.99
CA HIS A 28 -10.76 10.95 -1.70
C HIS A 28 -9.96 10.55 -2.96
N GLN A 29 -8.76 11.11 -3.13
CA GLN A 29 -7.87 10.80 -4.26
C GLN A 29 -7.52 9.30 -4.39
N HIS A 30 -7.59 8.58 -3.26
CA HIS A 30 -7.31 7.15 -3.17
C HIS A 30 -8.57 6.31 -2.89
N ALA A 31 -9.77 6.78 -3.28
CA ALA A 31 -11.03 6.05 -3.06
C ALA A 31 -11.10 4.66 -3.75
N ARG A 32 -10.15 4.33 -4.64
CA ARG A 32 -10.01 2.99 -5.24
C ARG A 32 -9.19 2.02 -4.40
N THR A 33 -8.48 2.52 -3.39
CA THR A 33 -7.76 1.69 -2.44
C THR A 33 -8.78 0.98 -1.55
N ARG A 34 -8.63 -0.34 -1.44
CA ARG A 34 -9.45 -1.19 -0.58
C ARG A 34 -8.55 -2.06 0.26
N TRP A 35 -9.02 -2.42 1.44
CA TRP A 35 -8.32 -3.34 2.33
C TRP A 35 -9.32 -4.28 3.00
N ASP A 36 -8.83 -5.42 3.45
CA ASP A 36 -9.63 -6.38 4.19
C ASP A 36 -9.79 -5.93 5.65
N ALA A 37 -11.02 -5.64 6.05
CA ALA A 37 -11.37 -5.21 7.41
C ALA A 37 -10.97 -6.23 8.50
N ALA A 38 -10.81 -7.51 8.15
CA ALA A 38 -10.34 -8.52 9.10
C ALA A 38 -8.87 -8.31 9.55
N TYR A 39 -8.08 -7.62 8.72
CA TYR A 39 -6.67 -7.32 8.99
C TYR A 39 -6.45 -5.87 9.43
N PHE A 40 -7.40 -4.98 9.13
CA PHE A 40 -7.35 -3.57 9.47
C PHE A 40 -8.65 -3.13 10.14
N ASP A 41 -8.67 -3.23 11.48
CA ASP A 41 -9.79 -2.78 12.28
C ASP A 41 -9.74 -1.25 12.48
N ILE A 42 -10.28 -0.53 11.50
CA ILE A 42 -10.32 0.93 11.48
C ILE A 42 -11.79 1.37 11.42
N ALA A 43 -12.23 2.16 12.40
CA ALA A 43 -13.59 2.71 12.39
C ALA A 43 -13.80 3.66 11.20
N SER A 44 -15.02 3.70 10.65
CA SER A 44 -15.35 4.46 9.44
C SER A 44 -15.46 5.97 9.60
N ASP A 45 -15.49 6.47 10.83
CA ASP A 45 -15.47 7.89 11.20
C ASP A 45 -14.04 8.46 11.29
N VAL A 46 -13.02 7.60 11.21
CA VAL A 46 -11.60 8.01 11.25
C VAL A 46 -11.26 8.86 10.02
N PRO A 47 -10.56 10.00 10.17
CA PRO A 47 -10.21 10.86 9.05
C PRO A 47 -9.23 10.14 8.08
N PRO A 48 -9.30 10.41 6.76
CA PRO A 48 -8.50 9.71 5.74
C PRO A 48 -7.00 9.63 6.04
N ASP A 49 -6.40 10.73 6.49
CA ASP A 49 -4.96 10.78 6.78
C ASP A 49 -4.59 9.83 7.93
N GLU A 50 -5.44 9.71 8.94
CA GLU A 50 -5.26 8.80 10.06
C GLU A 50 -5.48 7.33 9.65
N ILE A 51 -6.44 7.07 8.73
CA ILE A 51 -6.60 5.75 8.12
C ILE A 51 -5.30 5.34 7.42
N GLU A 52 -4.76 6.22 6.55
CA GLU A 52 -3.54 5.93 5.80
C GLU A 52 -2.34 5.72 6.73
N ARG A 53 -2.21 6.54 7.77
CA ARG A 53 -1.16 6.40 8.80
C ARG A 53 -1.24 5.04 9.49
N ARG A 54 -2.42 4.64 9.99
CA ARG A 54 -2.61 3.34 10.66
C ARG A 54 -2.29 2.15 9.77
N ILE A 55 -2.67 2.22 8.49
CA ILE A 55 -2.35 1.17 7.53
C ILE A 55 -0.83 1.12 7.28
N CYS A 56 -0.17 2.27 7.14
CA CYS A 56 1.29 2.32 7.00
C CYS A 56 1.99 1.73 8.23
N ASP A 57 1.55 2.09 9.44
CA ASP A 57 2.07 1.54 10.70
C ASP A 57 1.88 0.01 10.75
N ALA A 58 0.71 -0.49 10.35
CA ALA A 58 0.44 -1.92 10.28
C ALA A 58 1.35 -2.65 9.26
N ILE A 59 1.64 -2.04 8.11
CA ILE A 59 2.58 -2.57 7.12
C ILE A 59 4.00 -2.64 7.72
N VAL A 60 4.45 -1.59 8.41
CA VAL A 60 5.78 -1.56 9.05
C VAL A 60 5.90 -2.67 10.10
N ASN A 61 4.86 -2.86 10.93
CA ASN A 61 4.87 -3.83 12.01
C ASN A 61 4.63 -5.27 11.53
N THR A 62 3.82 -5.47 10.50
CA THR A 62 3.45 -6.81 9.98
C THR A 62 3.37 -6.77 8.45
N PRO A 63 4.51 -6.83 7.73
CA PRO A 63 4.58 -6.52 6.30
C PRO A 63 3.66 -7.35 5.40
N LEU A 64 3.34 -8.59 5.80
CA LEU A 64 2.50 -9.49 5.01
C LEU A 64 1.04 -9.03 4.90
N VAL A 65 0.56 -8.14 5.78
CA VAL A 65 -0.80 -7.56 5.69
C VAL A 65 -1.01 -6.79 4.39
N PHE A 66 0.07 -6.34 3.75
CA PHE A 66 0.02 -5.68 2.45
C PHE A 66 -0.64 -6.56 1.36
N ALA A 67 -0.57 -7.89 1.49
CA ALA A 67 -1.23 -8.83 0.57
C ALA A 67 -2.76 -8.66 0.50
N HIS A 68 -3.34 -8.03 1.52
CA HIS A 68 -4.77 -7.79 1.73
C HIS A 68 -5.20 -6.36 1.34
N ILE A 69 -4.30 -5.60 0.69
CA ILE A 69 -4.59 -4.26 0.18
C ILE A 69 -4.66 -4.31 -1.35
N VAL A 70 -5.75 -3.79 -1.90
CA VAL A 70 -5.97 -3.62 -3.34
C VAL A 70 -5.74 -2.15 -3.68
N ASN A 71 -4.96 -1.88 -4.73
CA ASN A 71 -4.57 -0.52 -5.15
C ASN A 71 -3.94 0.29 -3.99
N PRO A 72 -2.87 -0.20 -3.34
CA PRO A 72 -2.25 0.50 -2.21
C PRO A 72 -1.79 1.89 -2.62
N THR A 73 -1.91 2.86 -1.71
CA THR A 73 -1.51 4.25 -1.98
C THR A 73 0.00 4.35 -2.19
N PRO A 74 0.49 5.45 -2.78
CA PRO A 74 1.93 5.66 -2.89
C PRO A 74 2.66 5.64 -1.54
N ARG A 75 2.03 6.13 -0.47
CA ARG A 75 2.60 6.11 0.89
C ARG A 75 2.73 4.68 1.43
N MET A 76 1.69 3.85 1.27
CA MET A 76 1.73 2.43 1.65
C MET A 76 2.80 1.64 0.89
N GLN A 77 2.95 1.91 -0.41
CA GLN A 77 4.01 1.28 -1.22
C GLN A 77 5.41 1.67 -0.72
N ARG A 78 5.63 2.94 -0.37
CA ARG A 78 6.91 3.41 0.19
C ARG A 78 7.25 2.76 1.52
N ALA A 79 6.26 2.54 2.39
CA ALA A 79 6.47 1.78 3.62
C ALA A 79 7.00 0.36 3.34
N LEU A 80 6.43 -0.32 2.33
CA LEU A 80 6.91 -1.64 1.92
C LEU A 80 8.29 -1.61 1.26
N PHE A 81 8.58 -0.58 0.44
CA PHE A 81 9.91 -0.39 -0.16
C PHE A 81 10.99 -0.20 0.90
N GLY A 82 10.76 0.66 1.90
CA GLY A 82 11.72 0.90 2.97
C GLY A 82 12.05 -0.37 3.77
N LEU A 83 11.04 -1.22 3.99
CA LEU A 83 11.25 -2.54 4.59
C LEU A 83 12.07 -3.47 3.68
N ALA A 84 11.72 -3.56 2.39
CA ALA A 84 12.45 -4.40 1.44
C ALA A 84 13.93 -4.00 1.34
N GLU A 85 14.19 -2.70 1.23
CA GLU A 85 15.53 -2.13 1.22
C GLU A 85 16.29 -2.45 2.52
N GLN A 86 15.65 -2.28 3.69
CA GLN A 86 16.23 -2.64 4.97
C GLN A 86 16.59 -4.12 5.03
N ARG A 87 15.74 -5.02 4.54
CA ARG A 87 16.02 -6.47 4.49
C ARG A 87 17.19 -6.78 3.56
N LEU A 88 17.26 -6.15 2.40
CA LEU A 88 18.41 -6.28 1.48
C LEU A 88 19.72 -5.84 2.16
N ARG A 89 19.72 -4.68 2.83
CA ARG A 89 20.90 -4.18 3.56
C ARG A 89 21.35 -5.12 4.68
N LEU A 90 20.42 -5.80 5.34
CA LEU A 90 20.70 -6.78 6.39
C LEU A 90 21.03 -8.19 5.85
N GLY A 91 21.03 -8.40 4.53
CA GLY A 91 21.28 -9.72 3.92
C GLY A 91 20.11 -10.70 4.02
N HIS A 92 18.93 -10.25 4.42
CA HIS A 92 17.70 -11.04 4.57
C HIS A 92 17.01 -11.21 3.21
N GLN A 93 17.67 -11.92 2.29
CA GLN A 93 17.25 -12.06 0.89
C GLN A 93 15.87 -12.71 0.74
N ARG A 94 15.56 -13.71 1.57
CA ARG A 94 14.29 -14.44 1.50
C ARG A 94 13.10 -13.57 1.91
N GLU A 95 13.29 -12.73 2.92
CA GLU A 95 12.30 -11.77 3.39
C GLU A 95 12.11 -10.68 2.34
N ALA A 96 13.20 -10.12 1.79
CA ALA A 96 13.13 -9.15 0.71
C ALA A 96 12.38 -9.69 -0.52
N ALA A 97 12.65 -10.93 -0.93
CA ALA A 97 11.96 -11.61 -2.01
C ALA A 97 10.44 -11.74 -1.77
N GLN A 98 10.02 -12.02 -0.53
CA GLN A 98 8.60 -12.06 -0.18
C GLN A 98 7.95 -10.68 -0.33
N LEU A 99 8.62 -9.61 0.13
CA LEU A 99 8.11 -8.24 0.00
C LEU A 99 8.03 -7.81 -1.48
N ALA A 100 9.02 -8.19 -2.30
CA ALA A 100 8.99 -7.96 -3.75
C ALA A 100 7.83 -8.70 -4.43
N ALA A 101 7.55 -9.94 -4.03
CA ALA A 101 6.40 -10.69 -4.56
C ALA A 101 5.06 -9.98 -4.26
N LEU A 102 4.92 -9.37 -3.07
CA LEU A 102 3.74 -8.58 -2.72
C LEU A 102 3.59 -7.34 -3.61
N LEU A 103 4.69 -6.65 -3.92
CA LEU A 103 4.72 -5.53 -4.84
C LEU A 103 4.32 -5.97 -6.26
N ILE A 104 4.90 -7.05 -6.77
CA ILE A 104 4.56 -7.59 -8.09
C ILE A 104 3.06 -7.88 -8.19
N LYS A 105 2.48 -8.52 -7.16
CA LYS A 105 1.05 -8.79 -7.10
C LYS A 105 0.23 -7.50 -7.13
N ALA A 106 0.57 -6.50 -6.31
CA ALA A 106 -0.15 -5.24 -6.26
C ALA A 106 -0.09 -4.48 -7.60
N TYR A 107 1.06 -4.51 -8.28
CA TYR A 107 1.28 -3.89 -9.59
C TYR A 107 0.57 -4.61 -10.76
N GLY A 108 -0.02 -5.78 -10.51
CA GLY A 108 -0.93 -6.43 -11.45
C GLY A 108 -2.21 -5.63 -11.71
N SER A 109 -2.57 -4.69 -10.82
CA SER A 109 -3.69 -3.78 -11.06
C SER A 109 -3.31 -2.65 -12.03
N PRO A 110 -4.17 -2.32 -13.02
CA PRO A 110 -3.97 -1.13 -13.85
C PRO A 110 -4.23 0.17 -13.08
N ASP A 111 -5.02 0.12 -12.00
CA ASP A 111 -5.45 1.30 -11.23
C ASP A 111 -4.46 1.75 -10.15
N ILE A 112 -3.39 0.99 -9.90
CA ILE A 112 -2.40 1.37 -8.90
C ILE A 112 -1.63 2.62 -9.35
N VAL A 113 -1.50 3.58 -8.44
CA VAL A 113 -0.67 4.77 -8.66
C VAL A 113 0.76 4.43 -8.25
N GLU A 114 1.69 4.53 -9.19
CA GLU A 114 3.08 4.14 -8.97
C GLU A 114 3.80 5.12 -8.03
N ALA A 115 4.33 4.62 -6.91
CA ALA A 115 5.14 5.42 -5.98
C ALA A 115 6.60 5.59 -6.44
N MET A 116 7.12 4.63 -7.20
CA MET A 116 8.49 4.59 -7.68
C MET A 116 8.49 4.51 -9.21
N PRO A 117 8.81 5.61 -9.92
CA PRO A 117 8.78 5.64 -11.38
C PRO A 117 9.59 4.52 -12.00
N GLY A 118 8.98 3.78 -12.93
CA GLY A 118 9.65 2.72 -13.70
C GLY A 118 9.51 1.32 -13.11
N LEU A 119 9.04 1.17 -11.88
CA LEU A 119 8.82 -0.15 -11.27
C LEU A 119 7.83 -0.99 -12.08
N ARG A 120 6.75 -0.40 -12.57
CA ARG A 120 5.77 -1.02 -13.46
C ARG A 120 6.41 -1.49 -14.75
N ALA A 121 7.33 -0.72 -15.31
CA ALA A 121 8.03 -1.09 -16.54
C ALA A 121 8.92 -2.31 -16.30
N VAL A 122 9.66 -2.37 -15.19
CA VAL A 122 10.45 -3.54 -14.77
C VAL A 122 9.55 -4.77 -14.59
N ILE A 123 8.44 -4.60 -13.86
CA ILE A 123 7.47 -5.67 -13.60
C ILE A 123 6.80 -6.17 -14.89
N ALA A 124 6.54 -5.28 -15.85
CA ALA A 124 5.98 -5.60 -17.15
C ALA A 124 6.99 -6.30 -18.07
N ALA A 125 8.24 -5.82 -18.09
CA ALA A 125 9.32 -6.44 -18.86
C ALA A 125 9.55 -7.89 -18.43
N GLY A 126 9.47 -8.19 -17.12
CA GLY A 126 9.62 -9.54 -16.58
C GLY A 126 8.41 -10.45 -16.67
N THR A 127 7.35 -10.10 -17.42
CA THR A 127 6.11 -10.92 -17.50
C THR A 127 6.31 -12.29 -18.15
N HIS A 128 7.37 -12.46 -18.95
CA HIS A 128 7.73 -13.71 -19.60
C HIS A 128 8.73 -14.56 -18.80
N LEU A 129 9.28 -14.00 -17.71
CA LEU A 129 10.23 -14.66 -16.84
C LEU A 129 9.52 -15.57 -15.84
N ASP A 130 10.25 -16.49 -15.24
CA ASP A 130 9.72 -17.24 -14.11
C ASP A 130 9.53 -16.33 -12.87
N ALA A 131 8.81 -16.85 -11.86
CA ALA A 131 8.49 -16.06 -10.67
C ALA A 131 9.74 -15.60 -9.90
N THR A 132 10.79 -16.42 -9.85
CA THR A 132 12.02 -16.12 -9.11
C THR A 132 12.86 -15.09 -9.85
N GLU A 133 13.03 -15.25 -11.16
CA GLU A 133 13.72 -14.28 -12.03
C GLU A 133 13.04 -12.90 -11.99
N ARG A 134 11.70 -12.87 -12.03
CA ARG A 134 10.94 -11.62 -11.92
C ARG A 134 11.11 -10.94 -10.57
N ILE A 135 11.16 -11.73 -9.48
CA ILE A 135 11.44 -11.21 -8.14
C ILE A 135 12.85 -10.62 -8.09
N THR A 136 13.85 -11.34 -8.60
CA THR A 136 15.23 -10.85 -8.67
C THR A 136 15.33 -9.55 -9.45
N ALA A 137 14.70 -9.44 -10.62
CA ALA A 137 14.70 -8.21 -11.40
C ALA A 137 14.11 -7.01 -10.65
N VAL A 138 13.06 -7.23 -9.85
CA VAL A 138 12.50 -6.18 -8.98
C VAL A 138 13.45 -5.84 -7.84
N LEU A 139 14.06 -6.83 -7.18
CA LEU A 139 15.04 -6.58 -6.11
C LEU A 139 16.28 -5.84 -6.61
N ASP A 140 16.78 -6.19 -7.80
CA ASP A 140 17.91 -5.50 -8.44
C ASP A 140 17.56 -4.04 -8.74
N PHE A 141 16.37 -3.78 -9.28
CA PHE A 141 15.88 -2.43 -9.49
C PHE A 141 15.78 -1.63 -8.18
N LEU A 142 15.24 -2.24 -7.12
CA LEU A 142 15.16 -1.61 -5.80
C LEU A 142 16.55 -1.36 -5.19
N GLY A 143 17.51 -2.26 -5.41
CA GLY A 143 18.88 -2.12 -4.92
C GLY A 143 19.70 -1.07 -5.67
N GLN A 144 19.37 -0.79 -6.94
CA GLN A 144 20.00 0.25 -7.77
C GLN A 144 19.39 1.64 -7.54
N ALA A 145 18.17 1.72 -7.02
CA ALA A 145 17.52 2.98 -6.71
C ALA A 145 18.24 3.66 -5.53
N GLN A 146 19.16 4.58 -5.83
CA GLN A 146 19.85 5.40 -4.83
C GLN A 146 18.80 6.22 -4.07
N ALA A 147 18.67 5.97 -2.77
CA ALA A 147 17.52 6.32 -1.94
C ALA A 147 17.00 7.76 -2.09
N PRO A 148 15.67 7.91 -2.25
CA PRO A 148 14.93 8.97 -1.60
C PRO A 148 13.71 8.37 -0.90
N PHE A 149 13.90 7.34 -0.06
CA PHE A 149 12.79 6.80 0.75
C PHE A 149 12.48 7.66 1.98
N ASP A 150 13.28 8.71 2.25
CA ASP A 150 13.21 9.55 3.46
C ASP A 150 12.56 10.95 3.28
N VAL A 151 11.95 11.30 2.14
CA VAL A 151 11.51 12.70 1.90
C VAL A 151 10.05 12.99 2.25
N ILE A 152 9.37 12.13 3.01
CA ILE A 152 8.02 12.44 3.52
C ILE A 152 7.96 12.21 5.03
N GLU A 153 8.63 13.09 5.80
CA GLU A 153 8.16 13.64 7.10
C GLU A 153 9.24 14.46 7.84
N MET A 154 9.87 15.42 7.17
CA MET A 154 10.70 16.43 7.87
C MET A 154 10.46 17.84 7.33
N ASN A 155 9.19 18.24 7.18
CA ASN A 155 8.85 19.64 6.89
C ASN A 155 7.45 20.10 7.34
N MET A 156 6.99 19.64 8.50
CA MET A 156 5.94 20.34 9.27
C MET A 156 6.37 20.45 10.73
N ALA A 157 7.53 21.08 10.96
CA ALA A 157 7.91 21.62 12.25
C ALA A 157 8.49 23.03 12.05
N THR A 158 7.63 24.03 12.28
CA THR A 158 7.90 25.47 12.59
C THR A 158 8.32 26.38 11.42
N PRO A 159 7.76 27.61 11.31
CA PRO A 159 8.05 28.68 12.27
C PRO A 159 6.88 29.62 12.63
N LYS A 160 6.56 29.72 13.93
CA LYS A 160 6.61 30.93 14.79
C LYS A 160 5.91 30.67 16.11
#